data_AF-A0A4C1VM90-F1
#
_entry.id   AF-A0A4C1VM90-F1
#
_cell.length_a   1.000
_cell.length_b   1.000
_cell.length_c   1.000
_cell.angle_alpha   90.00
_cell.angle_beta   90.00
_cell.angle_gamma   90.00
#
_symmetry.space_group_name_H-M   'P 1'
#
loop_
_entity.id
_entity.type
_entity.pdbx_description
1 polymer ?
#
loop_
_entity_poly.entity_id
_entity_poly.type
_entity_poly.pdbx_seq_one_letter_code
_entity_poly.pdbx_strand_id
1 'polypeptide(L)'
;MPASEHMGATYWFDIRNGVKQGCVASTWLFNLFTDSYLYDSKEYEYRLKMRELYIKYLLYADDEVILAPSSCELPEMVTKINVSVKKRGINVSKTT
;
A
#
# COMPACT_ATOMS: atom_id res chain seq x y z
N MET A 1 -3.22 9.45 -49.11
CA MET A 1 -2.58 8.97 -47.85
C MET A 1 -1.11 8.74 -48.15
N PRO A 2 -0.19 9.09 -47.23
CA PRO A 2 -0.18 8.56 -45.88
C PRO A 2 -0.47 9.59 -44.79
N ALA A 3 -1.05 9.05 -43.72
CA ALA A 3 -1.31 9.71 -42.46
C ALA A 3 0.01 10.02 -41.75
N SER A 4 0.12 11.21 -41.18
CA SER A 4 1.15 11.51 -40.19
C SER A 4 0.84 10.71 -38.94
N GLU A 5 1.51 9.57 -38.78
CA GLU A 5 1.60 8.86 -37.52
C GLU A 5 2.17 9.83 -36.48
N HIS A 6 1.33 10.30 -35.58
CA HIS A 6 1.77 10.91 -34.34
C HIS A 6 2.43 9.81 -33.52
N MET A 7 3.73 9.62 -33.76
CA MET A 7 4.60 8.76 -32.97
C MET A 7 4.55 9.30 -31.54
N GLY A 8 3.67 8.72 -30.72
CA GLY A 8 3.54 9.03 -29.31
C GLY A 8 4.82 8.60 -28.61
N ALA A 9 5.80 9.50 -28.55
CA ALA A 9 6.99 9.34 -27.73
C ALA A 9 6.61 9.44 -26.25
N THR A 10 5.94 8.41 -25.73
CA THR A 10 5.88 8.21 -24.29
C THR A 10 7.31 7.93 -23.85
N TYR A 11 7.93 8.92 -23.22
CA TYR A 11 9.28 8.84 -22.67
C TYR A 11 9.44 7.53 -21.88
N TRP A 12 10.31 6.65 -22.35
CA TRP A 12 10.69 5.44 -21.64
C TRP A 12 11.57 5.88 -20.46
N PHE A 13 10.99 5.99 -19.27
CA PHE A 13 11.77 6.23 -18.05
C PHE A 13 12.15 4.89 -17.43
N ASP A 14 13.41 4.78 -17.01
CA ASP A 14 13.94 3.62 -16.28
C ASP A 14 13.33 3.59 -14.88
N ILE A 15 12.42 2.65 -14.62
CA ILE A 15 11.78 2.48 -13.31
C ILE A 15 12.63 1.51 -12.49
N ARG A 16 13.40 2.06 -11.55
CA ARG A 16 14.19 1.25 -10.61
C ARG A 16 13.39 0.80 -9.39
N ASN A 17 12.51 1.67 -8.90
CA ASN A 17 11.61 1.41 -7.78
C ASN A 17 10.26 2.09 -8.07
N GLY A 18 9.16 1.34 -8.03
CA GLY A 18 7.81 1.86 -8.19
C GLY A 18 7.07 1.35 -9.44
N VAL A 19 5.93 1.97 -9.72
CA VAL A 19 5.04 1.63 -10.83
C VAL A 19 4.69 2.90 -11.63
N LYS A 20 4.34 2.75 -12.91
CA LYS A 20 4.01 3.89 -13.79
C LYS A 20 2.65 4.51 -13.43
N GLN A 21 2.64 5.79 -13.03
CA GLN A 21 1.38 6.51 -12.81
C GLN A 21 0.55 6.59 -14.11
N GLY A 22 -0.78 6.42 -13.98
CA GLY A 22 -1.71 6.42 -15.12
C GLY A 22 -1.74 5.11 -15.91
N CYS A 23 -0.94 4.11 -15.55
CA CYS A 23 -1.04 2.77 -16.12
C CYS A 23 -2.09 1.94 -15.38
N VAL A 24 -3.03 1.34 -16.12
CA VAL A 24 -4.11 0.50 -15.56
C VAL A 24 -3.57 -0.70 -14.77
N ALA A 25 -2.46 -1.30 -15.23
CA ALA A 25 -1.84 -2.42 -14.55
C ALA A 25 -1.09 -2.03 -13.26
N SER A 26 -0.72 -0.76 -13.10
CA SER A 26 0.02 -0.30 -11.93
C SER A 26 -0.80 -0.34 -10.66
N THR A 27 -2.12 -0.13 -10.74
CA THR A 27 -3.03 -0.31 -9.59
C THR A 27 -3.03 -1.76 -9.09
N TRP A 28 -3.07 -2.74 -10.00
CA TRP A 28 -3.04 -4.17 -9.65
C TRP A 28 -1.71 -4.59 -9.03
N LEU A 29 -0.60 -4.14 -9.62
CA LEU A 29 0.75 -4.41 -9.09
C LEU A 29 0.96 -3.80 -7.71
N PHE A 30 0.49 -2.56 -7.52
CA PHE A 30 0.55 -1.90 -6.23
C PHE A 30 -0.26 -2.65 -5.16
N ASN A 31 -1.51 -3.02 -5.45
CA ASN A 31 -2.34 -3.78 -4.53
C ASN A 31 -1.72 -5.14 -4.16
N LEU A 32 -1.15 -5.86 -5.12
CA LEU A 32 -0.46 -7.12 -4.87
C LEU A 32 0.77 -6.95 -3.96
N PHE A 33 1.56 -5.90 -4.20
CA PHE A 33 2.70 -5.57 -3.36
C PHE A 33 2.26 -5.24 -1.93
N THR A 34 1.18 -4.46 -1.78
CA THR A 34 0.62 -4.07 -0.49
C THR A 34 0.11 -5.28 0.31
N ASP A 35 -0.65 -6.16 -0.33
CA ASP A 35 -1.17 -7.38 0.29
C ASP A 35 -0.03 -8.31 0.77
N SER A 36 1.03 -8.44 -0.03
CA SER A 36 2.18 -9.29 0.30
C SER A 36 2.92 -8.85 1.58
N TYR A 37 2.95 -7.56 1.92
CA TYR A 37 3.64 -7.11 3.13
C TYR A 37 2.82 -7.21 4.39
N LEU A 38 1.52 -6.98 4.24
CA LEU A 38 0.58 -7.11 5.35
C LEU A 38 0.45 -8.57 5.77
N TYR A 39 0.57 -9.51 4.83
CA TYR A 39 0.64 -10.94 5.12
C TYR A 39 1.87 -11.30 5.96
N ASP A 40 3.05 -10.81 5.58
CA ASP A 40 4.29 -11.09 6.32
C ASP A 40 4.39 -10.35 7.67
N SER A 41 3.56 -9.32 7.87
CA SER A 41 3.43 -8.68 9.17
C SER A 41 2.68 -9.64 10.13
N LYS A 42 3.37 -10.07 11.20
CA LYS A 42 2.81 -10.92 12.27
C LYS A 42 1.60 -10.32 12.99
N GLU A 43 1.18 -9.12 12.62
CA GLU A 43 0.03 -8.42 13.18
C GLU A 43 -1.31 -9.15 12.98
N TYR A 44 -1.36 -10.29 12.28
CA TYR A 44 -2.61 -11.06 12.06
C TYR A 44 -3.30 -11.49 13.38
N GLU A 45 -2.58 -11.34 14.50
CA GLU A 45 -3.04 -11.49 15.89
C GLU A 45 -3.92 -10.32 16.38
N TYR A 46 -3.68 -9.08 15.96
CA TYR A 46 -4.46 -7.92 16.41
C TYR A 46 -5.65 -7.69 15.47
N ARG A 47 -6.85 -8.02 15.95
CA ARG A 47 -8.08 -7.97 15.17
C ARG A 47 -9.13 -7.15 15.90
N LEU A 48 -9.59 -6.07 15.27
CA LEU A 48 -10.75 -5.34 15.78
C LEU A 48 -12.00 -6.15 15.46
N LYS A 49 -12.70 -6.64 16.49
CA LYS A 49 -13.98 -7.34 16.32
C LYS A 49 -15.09 -6.34 16.04
N MET A 50 -15.63 -6.34 14.82
CA MET A 50 -16.80 -5.57 14.43
C MET A 50 -17.94 -6.54 14.13
N ARG A 51 -18.90 -6.65 15.06
CA ARG A 51 -19.95 -7.70 15.05
C ARG A 51 -19.33 -9.11 15.02
N GLU A 52 -19.57 -9.88 13.96
CA GLU A 52 -19.01 -11.22 13.74
C GLU A 52 -17.74 -11.20 12.86
N LEU A 53 -17.34 -10.02 12.37
CA LEU A 53 -16.17 -9.83 11.53
C LEU A 53 -14.98 -9.36 12.36
N TYR A 54 -13.78 -9.73 11.90
CA TYR A 54 -12.52 -9.28 12.46
C TYR A 54 -11.80 -8.44 11.40
N ILE A 55 -11.71 -7.13 11.62
CA ILE A 55 -11.06 -6.18 10.70
C ILE A 55 -9.66 -5.88 11.24
N LYS A 56 -8.65 -6.03 10.37
CA LYS A 56 -7.24 -5.85 10.70
C LYS A 56 -6.70 -4.54 10.13
N TYR A 57 -6.97 -4.27 8.86
CA TYR A 57 -6.57 -3.07 8.13
C TYR A 57 -7.64 -2.65 7.15
N LEU A 58 -7.66 -1.37 6.82
CA LEU A 58 -8.40 -0.84 5.69
C LEU A 58 -7.40 -0.16 4.76
N LEU A 59 -7.38 -0.59 3.50
CA LEU A 59 -6.49 -0.06 2.46
C LEU A 59 -7.35 0.56 1.38
N TYR A 60 -6.99 1.77 0.97
CA TYR A 60 -7.61 2.43 -0.16
C TYR A 60 -6.57 3.17 -0.98
N ALA A 61 -6.31 2.69 -2.20
CA ALA A 61 -5.19 3.18 -3.01
C ALA A 61 -3.89 3.19 -2.18
N ASP A 62 -3.22 4.34 -2.07
CA ASP A 62 -2.02 4.55 -1.25
C ASP A 62 -2.29 4.83 0.23
N ASP A 63 -3.55 4.99 0.64
CA ASP A 63 -3.93 5.20 2.04
C ASP A 63 -4.07 3.88 2.81
N GLU A 64 -3.42 3.81 3.97
CA GLU A 64 -3.55 2.72 4.94
C GLU A 64 -4.15 3.24 6.24
N VAL A 65 -5.23 2.61 6.72
CA VAL A 65 -5.85 2.91 8.00
C VAL A 65 -5.61 1.76 8.97
N ILE A 66 -4.99 2.10 10.10
CA ILE A 66 -4.67 1.18 11.20
C ILE A 66 -5.77 1.29 12.25
N LEU A 67 -6.39 0.16 12.57
CA LEU A 67 -7.43 0.07 13.59
C LEU A 67 -6.87 -0.65 14.82
N ALA A 68 -6.99 -0.01 15.99
CA ALA A 68 -6.60 -0.60 17.27
C ALA A 68 -7.82 -0.80 18.19
N PRO A 69 -7.85 -1.83 19.04
CA PRO A 69 -8.94 -2.02 20.01
C PRO A 69 -9.02 -0.90 21.04
N SER A 70 -7.91 -0.21 21.31
CA SER A 70 -7.84 0.93 22.23
C SER A 70 -6.82 1.98 21.76
N SER A 71 -6.96 3.21 22.26
CA SER A 71 -5.98 4.28 22.01
C SER A 71 -4.60 3.96 22.61
N CYS A 72 -4.55 3.14 23.66
CA CYS A 72 -3.30 2.71 24.30
C CYS A 72 -2.51 1.71 23.46
N GLU A 73 -3.18 0.88 22.66
CA GLU A 73 -2.56 -0.14 21.79
C GLU A 73 -2.16 0.40 20.42
N LEU A 74 -2.78 1.52 19.99
CA LEU A 74 -2.50 2.16 18.72
C LEU A 74 -1.00 2.49 18.50
N PRO A 75 -0.26 3.07 19.46
CA PRO A 75 1.16 3.38 19.27
C PRO A 75 2.02 2.14 19.01
N GLU A 76 1.68 1.01 19.64
CA GLU A 76 2.40 -0.26 19.46
C GLU A 76 2.18 -0.81 18.04
N MET A 77 0.93 -0.86 17.58
CA MET A 77 0.59 -1.28 16.22
C MET A 77 1.25 -0.37 15.16
N VAL A 78 1.15 0.95 15.33
CA VAL A 78 1.80 1.92 14.44
C VAL A 78 3.31 1.69 14.38
N THR A 79 3.95 1.34 15.48
CA THR A 79 5.40 1.08 15.52
C THR A 79 5.75 -0.20 14.75
N LYS A 80 5.02 -1.28 14.96
CA LYS A 80 5.23 -2.58 14.29
C LYS A 80 5.01 -2.50 12.77
N ILE A 81 3.97 -1.81 12.32
CA ILE A 81 3.71 -1.59 10.88
C ILE A 81 4.82 -0.73 10.27
N ASN A 82 5.20 0.37 10.93
CA ASN A 82 6.31 1.20 10.44
C ASN A 82 7.62 0.42 10.30
N VAL A 83 7.92 -0.51 11.21
CA VAL A 83 9.10 -1.40 11.09
C VAL A 83 8.98 -2.32 9.87
N SER A 84 7.80 -2.92 9.66
CA SER A 84 7.53 -3.82 8.52
C SER A 84 7.63 -3.09 7.18
N VAL A 85 7.07 -1.89 7.11
CA VAL A 85 7.02 -1.05 5.90
C VAL A 85 8.41 -0.51 5.54
N LYS A 86 9.18 -0.01 6.53
CA LYS A 86 10.57 0.42 6.33
C LYS A 86 11.49 -0.69 5.86
N LYS A 87 11.29 -1.93 6.36
CA LYS A 87 12.07 -3.10 5.91
C LYS A 87 11.92 -3.36 4.40
N ARG A 88 10.82 -2.90 3.80
CA ARG A 88 10.54 -3.02 2.36
C ARG A 88 10.90 -1.80 1.53
N GLY A 89 11.57 -0.81 2.14
CA GLY A 89 11.98 0.40 1.45
C GLY A 89 10.83 1.35 1.08
N ILE A 90 9.66 1.18 1.71
CA ILE A 90 8.50 2.05 1.52
C ILE A 90 8.63 3.24 2.49
N ASN A 91 8.38 4.44 1.99
CA ASN A 91 8.29 5.64 2.81
C ASN A 91 6.83 5.87 3.24
N VAL A 92 6.64 6.15 4.53
CA VAL A 92 5.32 6.43 5.10
C VAL A 92 5.27 7.89 5.53
N SER A 93 4.30 8.63 5.00
CA SER A 93 3.85 9.91 5.57
C SER A 93 2.73 9.64 6.56
N LYS A 94 2.83 10.23 7.75
CA LYS A 94 1.76 10.15 8.75
C LYS A 94 0.83 11.32 8.56
N THR A 95 -0.46 11.04 8.46
CA THR A 95 -1.53 12.05 8.50
C THR A 95 -2.27 11.85 9.81
N THR A 96 -2.37 12.92 10.62
CA THR A 96 -3.00 12.89 11.96
C THR A 96 -4.47 13.27 11.85
#